data_AF-A0A8J7EWX7-F1
#
_entry.id   AF-A0A8J7EWX7-F1
#
_cell.length_a   1.000
_cell.length_b   1.000
_cell.length_c   1.000
_cell.angle_alpha   90.00
_cell.angle_beta   90.00
_cell.angle_gamma   90.00
#
_symmetry.space_group_name_H-M   'P 1'
#
loop_
_entity.id
_entity.type
_entity.pdbx_description
1 polymer ?
#
loop_
_entity_poly.entity_id
_entity_poly.type
_entity_poly.pdbx_seq_one_letter_code
_entity_poly.pdbx_strand_id
1 'polypeptide(L)'
;MTSERDQARAELEDLQNQTQDQGELEALRAENQRLQTEVSQFQQIKQMLGGMAGTASASQSPPQPKTTIAPASSQKRIRDEDQALGKIGEASDPIIAWNDDPAREFNHKWFISVPSILELIRGSGYSASQGRVQAAIAHRRQVIDNHHQKHGMGQRHNSRHDKPITEDLVL
;
A
#
# COMPACT_ATOMS: atom_id res chain seq x y z
N MET A 1 -46.03 -26.16 6.58
CA MET A 1 -45.99 -25.43 5.30
C MET A 1 -45.48 -23.99 5.41
N THR A 2 -45.31 -23.41 6.61
CA THR A 2 -44.74 -22.06 6.79
C THR A 2 -43.21 -22.01 6.66
N SER A 3 -42.49 -23.04 7.15
CA SER A 3 -41.01 -23.08 7.11
C SER A 3 -40.39 -22.96 5.72
N GLU A 4 -40.99 -23.56 4.69
CA GLU A 4 -40.44 -23.49 3.33
C GLU A 4 -40.59 -22.09 2.70
N ARG A 5 -41.68 -21.37 3.03
CA ARG A 5 -41.85 -19.98 2.56
C ARG A 5 -40.87 -19.02 3.21
N ASP A 6 -40.55 -19.25 4.48
CA ASP A 6 -39.61 -18.40 5.21
C ASP A 6 -38.16 -18.65 4.73
N GLN A 7 -37.79 -19.90 4.45
CA GLN A 7 -36.51 -20.24 3.82
C GLN A 7 -36.37 -19.63 2.42
N ALA A 8 -37.38 -19.78 1.56
CA ALA A 8 -37.35 -19.22 0.21
C ALA A 8 -37.26 -17.68 0.20
N ARG A 9 -37.79 -17.02 1.24
CA ARG A 9 -37.71 -15.56 1.38
C ARG A 9 -36.31 -15.11 1.80
N ALA A 10 -35.67 -15.82 2.74
CA ALA A 10 -34.31 -15.54 3.15
C ALA A 10 -33.31 -15.73 1.99
N GLU A 11 -33.49 -16.79 1.20
CA GLU A 11 -32.62 -17.07 0.05
C GLU A 11 -32.75 -16.00 -1.05
N LEU A 12 -33.96 -15.48 -1.29
CA LEU A 12 -34.19 -14.36 -2.20
C LEU A 12 -33.50 -13.06 -1.74
N GLU A 13 -33.50 -12.80 -0.44
CA GLU A 13 -32.87 -11.61 0.15
C GLU A 13 -31.34 -11.68 0.02
N ASP A 14 -30.75 -12.86 0.23
CA ASP A 14 -29.31 -13.09 0.03
C ASP A 14 -28.89 -12.94 -1.45
N LEU A 15 -29.67 -13.48 -2.39
CA LEU A 15 -29.43 -13.31 -3.83
C LEU A 15 -29.52 -11.83 -4.25
N GLN A 16 -30.45 -11.08 -3.66
CA GLN A 16 -30.61 -9.67 -3.97
C GLN A 16 -29.41 -8.84 -3.46
N ASN A 17 -28.95 -9.11 -2.24
CA ASN A 17 -27.75 -8.49 -1.68
C ASN A 17 -26.50 -8.82 -2.51
N GLN A 18 -26.33 -10.07 -2.93
CA GLN A 18 -25.20 -10.48 -3.77
C GLN A 18 -25.20 -9.78 -5.14
N THR A 19 -26.38 -9.52 -5.72
CA THR A 19 -26.49 -8.78 -6.99
C THR A 19 -26.12 -7.31 -6.82
N GLN A 20 -26.46 -6.72 -5.68
CA GLN A 20 -26.11 -5.34 -5.37
C GLN A 20 -24.59 -5.17 -5.17
N ASP A 21 -23.95 -6.10 -4.47
CA ASP A 21 -22.49 -6.13 -4.29
C ASP A 21 -21.75 -6.24 -5.63
N GLN A 22 -22.28 -7.04 -6.57
CA GLN A 22 -21.71 -7.15 -7.92
C GLN A 22 -21.79 -5.83 -8.69
N GLY A 23 -22.91 -5.10 -8.58
CA GLY A 23 -23.07 -3.79 -9.20
C GLY A 23 -22.11 -2.74 -8.64
N GLU A 24 -21.89 -2.72 -7.33
CA GLU A 24 -20.93 -1.82 -6.69
C GLU A 24 -19.49 -2.12 -7.13
N LEU A 25 -19.14 -3.40 -7.26
CA LEU A 25 -17.82 -3.84 -7.71
C LEU A 25 -17.55 -3.45 -9.18
N GLU A 26 -18.58 -3.50 -10.04
CA GLU A 26 -18.48 -3.04 -11.42
C GLU A 26 -18.35 -1.51 -11.51
N ALA A 27 -19.07 -0.76 -10.68
CA ALA A 27 -18.95 0.71 -10.59
C ALA A 27 -17.53 1.12 -10.14
N LEU A 28 -16.98 0.46 -9.12
CA LEU A 28 -15.62 0.68 -8.63
C LEU A 28 -14.55 0.38 -9.69
N ARG A 29 -14.77 -0.65 -10.52
CA ARG A 29 -13.89 -0.97 -11.65
C ARG A 29 -13.94 0.10 -12.73
N ALA A 30 -15.14 0.56 -13.08
CA ALA A 30 -15.32 1.62 -14.07
C ALA A 30 -14.64 2.93 -13.61
N GLU A 31 -14.77 3.28 -12.33
CA GLU A 31 -14.10 4.46 -11.76
C GLU A 31 -12.57 4.32 -11.75
N ASN A 32 -12.05 3.15 -11.37
CA ASN A 32 -10.61 2.89 -11.44
C ASN A 32 -10.07 3.03 -12.87
N GLN A 33 -10.80 2.51 -13.86
CA GLN A 33 -10.41 2.62 -15.26
C GLN A 33 -10.41 4.08 -15.74
N ARG A 34 -11.39 4.87 -15.29
CA ARG A 34 -11.42 6.31 -15.56
C ARG A 34 -10.21 7.03 -14.96
N LEU A 35 -9.91 6.78 -13.69
CA LEU A 35 -8.77 7.39 -13.00
C LEU A 35 -7.43 7.01 -13.65
N GLN A 36 -7.27 5.76 -14.08
CA GLN A 36 -6.07 5.33 -14.82
C GLN A 36 -5.91 6.07 -16.15
N THR A 37 -7.03 6.33 -16.84
CA THR A 37 -7.02 7.10 -18.10
C THR A 37 -6.60 8.55 -17.84
N GLU A 38 -7.12 9.17 -16.78
CA GLU A 38 -6.77 10.54 -16.39
C GLU A 38 -5.29 10.67 -15.99
N VAL A 39 -4.78 9.73 -15.19
CA VAL A 39 -3.35 9.68 -14.83
C VAL A 39 -2.47 9.54 -16.08
N SER A 40 -2.85 8.68 -17.02
CA SER A 40 -2.12 8.49 -18.28
C SER A 40 -2.10 9.78 -19.12
N GLN A 41 -3.23 10.49 -19.17
CA GLN A 41 -3.34 11.78 -19.86
C GLN A 41 -2.42 12.84 -19.22
N PHE A 42 -2.39 12.94 -17.90
CA PHE A 42 -1.49 13.85 -17.20
C PHE A 42 -0.02 13.54 -17.49
N GLN A 43 0.35 12.26 -17.54
CA GLN A 43 1.71 11.86 -17.89
C GLN A 43 2.07 12.24 -19.34
N GLN A 44 1.13 12.07 -20.28
CA GLN A 44 1.33 12.47 -21.67
C GLN A 44 1.48 14.00 -21.81
N ILE A 45 0.63 14.78 -21.15
CA ILE A 45 0.73 16.25 -21.13
C ILE A 45 2.07 16.68 -20.55
N LYS A 46 2.52 16.04 -19.46
CA LYS A 46 3.81 16.31 -18.83
C LYS A 46 4.98 16.03 -19.78
N GLN A 47 4.92 14.97 -20.59
CA GLN A 47 5.95 14.67 -21.60
C GLN A 47 5.95 15.71 -22.73
N MET A 48 4.78 16.17 -23.18
CA MET A 48 4.69 17.20 -24.21
C MET A 48 5.17 18.58 -23.72
N LEU A 49 4.84 18.98 -22.48
CA LEU A 49 5.32 20.24 -21.89
C LEU A 49 6.82 20.18 -21.51
N GLY A 50 7.34 19.00 -21.19
CA GLY A 50 8.74 18.79 -20.84
C GLY A 50 9.68 18.64 -22.05
N GLY A 51 9.15 18.48 -23.26
CA GLY A 51 9.92 18.17 -24.47
C GLY A 51 10.36 19.38 -25.32
N MET A 52 10.04 20.63 -24.96
CA MET A 52 10.30 21.81 -25.82
C MET A 52 11.43 22.75 -25.34
N ALA A 53 12.28 22.35 -24.39
CA ALA A 53 13.42 23.17 -23.97
C ALA A 53 14.75 22.72 -24.60
N GLY A 54 14.90 22.91 -25.91
CA GLY A 54 16.20 22.75 -26.57
C GLY A 54 16.20 23.02 -28.07
N THR A 55 16.45 24.28 -28.48
CA THR A 55 17.52 24.69 -29.43
C THR A 55 17.54 26.21 -29.67
N ALA A 56 18.66 26.85 -29.28
CA ALA A 56 19.36 28.05 -29.79
C ALA A 56 18.60 29.27 -30.38
N SER A 57 18.86 30.50 -29.90
CA SER A 57 19.99 31.35 -30.38
C SER A 57 20.03 32.77 -29.75
N ALA A 58 21.23 33.15 -29.30
CA ALA A 58 21.87 34.48 -29.13
C ALA A 58 21.10 35.76 -28.70
N SER A 59 21.46 36.34 -27.53
CA SER A 59 22.23 37.62 -27.44
C SER A 59 22.38 38.18 -26.00
N GLN A 60 23.64 38.38 -25.60
CA GLN A 60 24.25 39.43 -24.76
C GLN A 60 23.75 39.82 -23.32
N SER A 61 24.64 39.51 -22.34
CA SER A 61 25.11 40.32 -21.15
C SER A 61 24.17 40.66 -19.97
N PRO A 62 24.67 40.96 -18.73
CA PRO A 62 25.79 40.44 -17.91
C PRO A 62 25.28 39.84 -16.55
N PRO A 63 26.14 39.29 -15.64
CA PRO A 63 25.77 38.18 -14.76
C PRO A 63 25.14 38.61 -13.42
N GLN A 64 24.01 38.00 -13.06
CA GLN A 64 23.57 37.89 -11.66
C GLN A 64 23.91 36.49 -11.13
N PRO A 65 24.45 36.36 -9.91
CA PRO A 65 24.77 35.07 -9.32
C PRO A 65 23.47 34.41 -8.86
N LYS A 66 22.85 33.63 -9.75
CA LYS A 66 21.75 32.74 -9.39
C LYS A 66 22.30 31.33 -9.24
N THR A 67 22.41 30.95 -7.98
CA THR A 67 22.59 29.62 -7.42
C THR A 67 21.97 28.56 -8.35
N THR A 68 22.83 27.86 -9.08
CA THR A 68 22.48 26.72 -9.91
C THR A 68 22.05 25.56 -9.00
N ILE A 69 20.75 25.39 -8.80
CA ILE A 69 20.22 24.13 -8.26
C ILE A 69 20.05 23.19 -9.45
N ALA A 70 20.99 22.26 -9.59
CA ALA A 70 20.96 21.21 -10.58
C ALA A 70 19.78 20.23 -10.34
N PRO A 71 19.06 19.77 -11.39
CA PRO A 71 17.93 18.85 -11.26
C PRO A 71 18.36 17.36 -11.21
N ALA A 72 19.55 17.04 -10.69
CA ALA A 72 20.08 15.67 -10.67
C ALA A 72 19.55 14.81 -9.49
N SER A 73 18.80 15.38 -8.54
CA SER A 73 18.41 14.70 -7.30
C SER A 73 17.09 13.91 -7.40
N SER A 74 16.24 14.18 -8.39
CA SER A 74 14.88 13.62 -8.44
C SER A 74 14.84 12.14 -8.81
N GLN A 75 15.64 11.70 -9.79
CA GLN A 75 15.66 10.29 -10.21
C GLN A 75 16.29 9.35 -9.19
N LYS A 76 17.31 9.82 -8.44
CA LYS A 76 17.92 9.04 -7.37
C LYS A 76 16.95 8.85 -6.20
N ARG A 77 16.14 9.87 -5.89
CA ARG A 77 15.12 9.80 -4.83
C ARG A 77 14.02 8.79 -5.16
N ILE A 78 13.53 8.77 -6.40
CA ILE A 78 12.48 7.83 -6.83
C ILE A 78 12.98 6.38 -6.72
N ARG A 79 14.20 6.08 -7.19
CA ARG A 79 14.77 4.72 -7.09
C ARG A 79 14.99 4.25 -5.66
N ASP A 80 15.43 5.14 -4.77
CA ASP A 80 15.60 4.84 -3.33
C ASP A 80 14.23 4.59 -2.66
N GLU A 81 13.21 5.35 -3.05
CA GLU A 81 11.85 5.16 -2.56
C GLU A 81 11.24 3.82 -3.01
N ASP A 82 11.37 3.47 -4.29
CA ASP A 82 10.91 2.17 -4.82
C ASP A 82 11.63 0.99 -4.18
N GLN A 83 12.94 1.11 -3.96
CA GLN A 83 13.72 0.07 -3.30
C GLN A 83 13.31 -0.09 -1.83
N ALA A 84 13.09 1.02 -1.12
CA ALA A 84 12.62 1.00 0.26
C ALA A 84 11.20 0.41 0.35
N LEU A 85 10.31 0.77 -0.59
CA LEU A 85 8.96 0.19 -0.71
C LEU A 85 9.03 -1.33 -0.90
N GLY A 86 9.91 -1.82 -1.79
CA GLY A 86 10.14 -3.24 -2.00
C GLY A 86 10.58 -3.96 -0.73
N LYS A 87 11.64 -3.45 -0.07
CA LYS A 87 12.18 -4.04 1.18
C LYS A 87 11.18 -4.06 2.33
N ILE A 88 10.36 -3.02 2.46
CA ILE A 88 9.33 -2.93 3.51
C ILE A 88 8.11 -3.81 3.15
N GLY A 89 7.81 -3.96 1.87
CA GLY A 89 6.86 -4.95 1.36
C GLY A 89 7.28 -6.37 1.71
N GLU A 90 8.54 -6.73 1.43
CA GLU A 90 9.16 -8.02 1.80
C GLU A 90 9.05 -8.30 3.30
N ALA A 91 9.04 -7.27 4.16
CA ALA A 91 8.87 -7.44 5.61
C ALA A 91 7.41 -7.71 6.04
N SER A 92 6.44 -7.26 5.24
CA SER A 92 5.02 -7.44 5.56
C SER A 92 4.51 -8.83 5.18
N ASP A 93 5.05 -9.44 4.12
CA ASP A 93 4.61 -10.73 3.60
C ASP A 93 4.82 -11.90 4.59
N PRO A 94 5.97 -12.02 5.29
CA PRO A 94 6.18 -13.04 6.32
C PRO A 94 5.17 -12.92 7.46
N ILE A 95 4.80 -11.70 7.86
CA ILE A 95 3.78 -11.49 8.90
C ILE A 95 2.41 -11.97 8.41
N ILE A 96 2.05 -11.69 7.15
CA ILE A 96 0.79 -12.18 6.55
C ILE A 96 0.80 -13.71 6.52
N ALA A 97 1.85 -14.32 5.98
CA ALA A 97 1.99 -15.77 5.87
C ALA A 97 1.95 -16.47 7.23
N TRP A 98 2.65 -15.91 8.24
CA TRP A 98 2.64 -16.40 9.61
C TRP A 98 1.24 -16.40 10.22
N ASN A 99 0.52 -15.30 10.03
CA ASN A 99 -0.83 -15.13 10.55
C ASN A 99 -1.86 -16.00 9.81
N ASP A 100 -1.61 -16.32 8.55
CA ASP A 100 -2.51 -17.13 7.72
C ASP A 100 -2.47 -18.62 8.03
N ASP A 101 -1.51 -19.08 8.84
CA ASP A 101 -1.50 -20.44 9.39
C ASP A 101 -2.78 -20.69 10.23
N PRO A 102 -3.65 -21.64 9.83
CA PRO A 102 -4.89 -21.93 10.54
C PRO A 102 -4.66 -22.64 11.88
N ALA A 103 -3.50 -23.27 12.08
CA ALA A 103 -3.15 -23.89 13.36
C ALA A 103 -2.70 -22.85 14.40
N ARG A 104 -2.46 -21.60 13.97
CA ARG A 104 -1.97 -20.54 14.84
C ARG A 104 -3.09 -19.89 15.64
N GLU A 105 -2.95 -19.95 16.95
CA GLU A 105 -3.84 -19.26 17.88
C GLU A 105 -3.84 -17.74 17.66
N PHE A 106 -4.99 -17.11 17.90
CA PHE A 106 -5.16 -15.66 17.73
C PHE A 106 -4.11 -14.83 18.48
N ASN A 107 -3.73 -15.23 19.69
CA ASN A 107 -2.75 -14.49 20.51
C ASN A 107 -1.30 -14.63 20.01
N HIS A 108 -1.03 -15.50 19.05
CA HIS A 108 0.29 -15.66 18.42
C HIS A 108 0.39 -14.99 17.05
N LYS A 109 -0.69 -14.34 16.61
CA LYS A 109 -0.73 -13.55 15.38
C LYS A 109 -0.21 -12.15 15.67
N TRP A 110 0.28 -11.47 14.65
CA TRP A 110 0.90 -10.16 14.76
C TRP A 110 0.13 -9.13 13.93
N PHE A 111 -0.26 -8.03 14.54
CA PHE A 111 -0.85 -6.90 13.82
C PHE A 111 0.24 -6.13 13.08
N ILE A 112 0.07 -6.00 11.76
CA ILE A 112 1.01 -5.30 10.88
C ILE A 112 0.91 -3.78 11.15
N SER A 113 1.92 -3.25 11.82
CA SER A 113 2.04 -1.84 12.19
C SER A 113 3.43 -1.30 11.89
N VAL A 114 3.60 0.02 11.94
CA VAL A 114 4.92 0.65 11.76
C VAL A 114 5.96 0.11 12.77
N PRO A 115 5.67 0.01 14.09
CA PRO A 115 6.62 -0.55 15.04
C PRO A 115 7.03 -2.00 14.74
N SER A 116 6.08 -2.89 14.44
CA SER A 116 6.38 -4.31 14.16
C SER A 116 7.24 -4.47 12.91
N ILE A 117 6.98 -3.68 11.86
CA ILE A 117 7.78 -3.70 10.64
C ILE A 117 9.19 -3.14 10.89
N LEU A 118 9.31 -2.02 11.62
CA LEU A 118 10.61 -1.44 11.98
C LEU A 118 11.47 -2.40 12.78
N GLU A 119 10.88 -3.13 13.73
CA GLU A 119 11.58 -4.12 14.54
C GLU A 119 12.09 -5.28 13.68
N LEU A 120 11.23 -5.82 12.81
CA LEU A 120 11.55 -6.94 11.94
C LEU A 120 12.67 -6.58 10.95
N ILE A 121 12.59 -5.44 10.26
CA ILE A 121 13.65 -5.02 9.33
C ILE A 121 14.96 -4.69 10.04
N ARG A 122 14.91 -4.16 11.27
CA ARG A 122 16.12 -3.90 12.06
C ARG A 122 16.82 -5.20 12.44
N GLY A 123 16.07 -6.25 12.73
CA GLY A 123 16.59 -7.60 12.95
C GLY A 123 17.35 -8.15 11.75
N SER A 124 16.96 -7.76 10.53
CA SER A 124 17.62 -8.19 9.28
C SER A 124 18.85 -7.34 8.90
N GLY A 125 19.25 -6.38 9.73
CA GLY A 125 20.34 -5.44 9.44
C GLY A 125 19.97 -4.31 8.47
N TYR A 126 18.69 -4.20 8.08
CA TYR A 126 18.18 -3.09 7.27
C TYR A 126 17.57 -2.00 8.18
N SER A 127 17.63 -0.75 7.76
CA SER A 127 17.03 0.35 8.51
C SER A 127 16.27 1.27 7.56
N ALA A 128 15.04 1.60 7.94
CA ALA A 128 14.20 2.57 7.23
C ALA A 128 13.66 3.60 8.22
N SER A 129 13.35 4.80 7.73
CA SER A 129 12.68 5.80 8.56
C SER A 129 11.21 5.43 8.78
N GLN A 130 10.64 5.88 9.91
CA GLN A 130 9.22 5.69 10.23
C GLN A 130 8.29 6.15 9.09
N GLY A 131 8.59 7.30 8.48
CA GLY A 131 7.82 7.84 7.36
C GLY A 131 7.85 6.96 6.11
N ARG A 132 9.00 6.34 5.79
CA ARG A 132 9.10 5.38 4.67
C ARG A 132 8.27 4.13 4.94
N VAL A 133 8.30 3.62 6.16
CA VAL A 133 7.46 2.47 6.56
C VAL A 133 5.98 2.81 6.50
N GLN A 134 5.59 3.99 6.96
CA GLN A 134 4.21 4.44 6.88
C GLN A 134 3.73 4.57 5.42
N ALA A 135 4.55 5.14 4.54
CA ALA A 135 4.24 5.23 3.10
C ALA A 135 4.08 3.84 2.47
N ALA A 136 4.94 2.89 2.81
CA ALA A 136 4.86 1.52 2.31
C ALA A 136 3.61 0.78 2.81
N ILE A 137 3.27 0.92 4.10
CA ILE A 137 2.02 0.38 4.65
C ILE A 137 0.82 1.02 3.96
N ALA A 138 0.85 2.33 3.70
CA ALA A 138 -0.23 3.03 2.99
C ALA A 138 -0.42 2.52 1.55
N HIS A 139 0.67 2.23 0.82
CA HIS A 139 0.60 1.64 -0.51
C HIS A 139 -0.06 0.25 -0.50
N ARG A 140 0.07 -0.50 0.60
CA ARG A 140 -0.51 -1.84 0.78
C ARG A 140 -1.76 -1.86 1.66
N ARG A 141 -2.37 -0.69 1.90
CA ARG A 141 -3.36 -0.51 2.95
C ARG A 141 -4.53 -1.48 2.84
N GLN A 142 -5.08 -1.65 1.64
CA GLN A 142 -6.21 -2.54 1.40
C GLN A 142 -5.90 -4.00 1.76
N VAL A 143 -4.72 -4.50 1.36
CA VAL A 143 -4.31 -5.89 1.66
C VAL A 143 -4.14 -6.08 3.16
N ILE A 144 -3.49 -5.12 3.82
CA ILE A 144 -3.21 -5.16 5.26
C ILE A 144 -4.52 -5.06 6.07
N ASP A 145 -5.43 -4.15 5.71
CA ASP A 145 -6.70 -3.97 6.40
C ASP A 145 -7.60 -5.21 6.24
N ASN A 146 -7.69 -5.77 5.02
CA ASN A 146 -8.42 -7.02 4.79
C ASN A 146 -7.84 -8.17 5.61
N HIS A 147 -6.51 -8.26 5.71
CA HIS A 147 -5.83 -9.26 6.53
C HIS A 147 -6.14 -9.08 8.02
N HIS A 148 -6.12 -7.85 8.52
CA HIS A 148 -6.50 -7.56 9.91
C HIS A 148 -7.95 -7.92 10.19
N GLN A 149 -8.87 -7.59 9.27
CA GLN A 149 -10.28 -7.92 9.39
C GLN A 149 -10.52 -9.43 9.37
N LYS A 150 -9.88 -10.16 8.44
CA LYS A 150 -9.94 -11.63 8.33
C LYS A 150 -9.63 -12.33 9.65
N HIS A 151 -8.63 -11.82 10.39
CA HIS A 151 -8.19 -12.40 11.65
C HIS A 151 -8.77 -11.72 12.89
N GLY A 152 -9.60 -10.68 12.75
CA GLY A 152 -10.18 -9.94 13.88
C GLY A 152 -9.15 -9.15 14.71
N MET A 153 -8.04 -8.72 14.10
CA MET A 153 -6.96 -8.01 14.80
C MET A 153 -7.20 -6.50 14.81
N GLY A 154 -7.24 -5.90 16.00
CA GLY A 154 -7.27 -4.44 16.17
C GLY A 154 -5.89 -3.82 16.36
N GLN A 155 -5.78 -2.49 16.26
CA GLN A 155 -4.51 -1.76 16.41
C GLN A 155 -3.76 -2.03 17.72
N ARG A 156 -4.47 -2.38 18.79
CA ARG A 156 -3.89 -2.70 20.11
C ARG A 156 -3.53 -4.17 20.29
N HIS A 157 -3.70 -5.01 19.26
CA HIS A 157 -3.43 -6.44 19.37
C HIS A 157 -2.00 -6.71 19.85
N ASN A 158 -1.03 -5.96 19.32
CA ASN A 158 0.38 -6.18 19.64
C ASN A 158 0.76 -5.88 21.10
N SER A 159 -0.05 -5.13 21.85
CA SER A 159 0.25 -4.85 23.26
C SER A 159 0.08 -6.07 24.17
N ARG A 160 -0.37 -7.21 23.61
CA ARG A 160 -0.51 -8.48 24.31
C ARG A 160 0.71 -9.38 24.18
N HIS A 161 1.67 -9.05 23.32
CA HIS A 161 2.90 -9.83 23.21
C HIS A 161 3.93 -9.28 24.19
N ASP A 162 4.48 -10.19 25.01
CA ASP A 162 5.54 -9.87 25.97
C ASP A 162 6.94 -9.95 25.36
N LYS A 163 7.03 -10.44 24.13
CA LYS A 163 8.28 -10.69 23.39
C LYS A 163 8.26 -9.95 22.06
N PRO A 164 9.43 -9.62 21.50
CA PRO A 164 9.53 -8.94 20.22
C PRO A 164 9.13 -9.85 19.06
N ILE A 165 8.68 -9.25 17.95
CA ILE A 165 8.29 -10.01 16.74
C ILE A 165 9.45 -10.82 16.15
N THR A 166 10.70 -10.40 16.40
CA THR A 166 11.90 -11.07 15.88
C THR A 166 12.21 -12.41 16.54
N GLU A 167 11.53 -12.77 17.64
CA GLU A 167 11.62 -14.13 18.20
C GLU A 167 10.79 -15.14 17.41
N ASP A 168 9.72 -14.67 16.78
CA ASP A 168 8.78 -15.49 16.02
C ASP A 168 9.09 -15.48 14.53
N LEU A 169 9.59 -14.34 14.02
CA LEU A 169 9.79 -14.09 12.59
C LEU A 169 11.20 -13.59 12.30
N VAL A 170 11.80 -14.13 11.23
CA VAL A 170 13.11 -13.73 10.71
C VAL A 170 12.97 -13.43 9.22
N LEU A 171 13.61 -12.34 8.77
CA LEU A 171 13.68 -11.93 7.36
C LEU A 171 14.92 -12.49 6.66
#